data_AF-A0A3D0P234-F1
#
_entry.id   AF-A0A3D0P234-F1
#
_cell.length_a   1.000
_cell.length_b   1.000
_cell.length_c   1.000
_cell.angle_alpha   90.00
_cell.angle_beta   90.00
_cell.angle_gamma   90.00
#
_symmetry.space_group_name_H-M   'P 1'
#
loop_
_entity.id
_entity.type
_entity.pdbx_description
1 polymer ?
#
loop_
_entity_poly.entity_id
_entity_poly.type
_entity_poly.pdbx_seq_one_letter_code
_entity_poly.pdbx_strand_id
1 'polypeptide(L)' 'MHIYHVMLPEAWNARQSDEAITADSLTTEGFIHCSSAEQLEGVLE' A
#
# COMPACT_ATOMS: atom_id res chain seq x y z
N MET A 1 -15.11 8.41 3.35
CA MET A 1 -14.43 8.03 2.10
C MET A 1 -13.16 7.30 2.50
N HIS A 2 -12.96 6.07 2.03
CA HIS A 2 -11.79 5.25 2.37
C HIS A 2 -10.94 5.03 1.12
N ILE A 3 -9.63 5.04 1.32
CA ILE A 3 -8.62 4.66 0.33
C ILE A 3 -7.79 3.54 0.94
N TYR A 4 -7.36 2.59 0.11
CA TYR A 4 -6.66 1.40 0.56
C TYR A 4 -5.30 1.34 -0.10
N HIS A 5 -4.25 1.14 0.69
CA HIS A 5 -2.97 0.69 0.20
C HIS A 5 -2.86 -0.79 0.53
N VAL A 6 -2.69 -1.64 -0.49
CA VAL A 6 -2.57 -3.09 -0.34
C VAL A 6 -1.10 -3.46 -0.37
N MET A 7 -0.69 -4.30 0.56
CA MET A 7 0.66 -4.81 0.64
C MET A 7 0.67 -6.25 1.17
N LEU A 8 1.76 -6.96 0.89
CA LEU A 8 1.94 -8.32 1.35
C LEU A 8 2.09 -8.37 2.89
N PRO A 9 1.60 -9.43 3.56
CA PRO A 9 1.69 -9.55 5.02
C PRO A 9 3.13 -9.43 5.56
N GLU A 10 4.10 -10.02 4.89
CA GLU A 10 5.52 -9.94 5.24
C GLU A 10 6.06 -8.50 5.17
N ALA A 11 5.64 -7.73 4.17
CA ALA A 11 6.04 -6.34 4.00
C ALA A 11 5.42 -5.45 5.09
N TRP A 12 4.16 -5.74 5.48
CA TRP A 12 3.51 -5.06 6.60
C TRP A 12 4.21 -5.38 7.92
N ASN A 13 4.50 -6.66 8.16
CA ASN A 13 5.13 -7.11 9.40
C ASN A 13 6.55 -6.56 9.58
N ALA A 14 7.32 -6.43 8.49
CA ALA A 14 8.65 -5.86 8.52
C ALA A 14 8.68 -4.37 8.92
N ARG A 15 7.53 -3.69 8.84
CA ARG A 15 7.39 -2.23 8.99
C ARG A 15 6.54 -1.80 10.17
N GLN A 16 6.23 -2.71 11.10
CA GLN A 16 5.40 -2.37 12.27
C GLN A 16 6.03 -1.33 13.21
N SER A 17 7.36 -1.13 13.14
CA SER A 17 8.08 -0.13 13.94
C SER A 17 8.30 1.19 13.21
N ASP A 18 7.88 1.31 11.96
CA ASP A 18 8.05 2.53 11.19
C ASP A 18 7.03 3.57 11.65
N GLU A 19 7.46 4.83 11.81
CA GLU A 19 6.57 5.93 12.19
C GLU A 19 5.56 6.28 11.08
N ALA A 20 5.86 5.91 9.84
CA ALA A 20 5.02 6.14 8.68
C ALA A 20 5.08 4.96 7.70
N ILE A 21 3.97 4.71 7.01
CA ILE A 21 3.92 3.71 5.94
C ILE A 21 4.77 4.18 4.76
N THR A 22 5.64 3.29 4.30
CA THR A 22 6.43 3.47 3.08
C THR A 22 6.13 2.33 2.12
N ALA A 23 6.33 2.58 0.83
CA ALA A 23 6.23 1.57 -0.22
C ALA A 23 7.34 1.82 -1.25
N ASP A 24 7.73 0.81 -2.01
CA ASP A 24 8.79 0.93 -3.02
C ASP A 24 8.44 2.00 -4.07
N SER A 25 7.16 2.09 -4.45
CA SER A 25 6.65 3.11 -5.37
C SER A 25 6.88 4.54 -4.86
N LEU A 26 6.89 4.78 -3.54
CA LEU A 26 7.20 6.10 -2.99
C LEU A 26 8.64 6.49 -3.31
N THR A 27 9.56 5.53 -3.31
CA THR A 27 10.98 5.75 -3.63
C THR A 27 11.22 5.80 -5.14
N THR A 28 10.58 4.95 -5.93
CA THR A 28 10.85 4.85 -7.38
C THR A 28 10.01 5.80 -8.24
N GLU A 29 8.78 6.10 -7.82
CA GLU A 29 7.79 6.88 -8.59
C GLU A 29 7.40 8.20 -7.89
N GLY A 30 7.71 8.33 -6.59
CA GLY A 30 7.38 9.52 -5.79
C GLY A 30 5.98 9.51 -5.18
N PHE A 31 5.24 8.41 -5.26
CA PHE A 31 3.90 8.28 -4.66
C PHE A 31 3.56 6.83 -4.28
N ILE A 32 2.58 6.66 -3.38
CA ILE A 32 2.06 5.35 -2.97
C ILE A 32 0.81 5.02 -3.80
N HIS A 33 0.80 3.85 -4.44
CA HIS A 33 -0.38 3.35 -5.13
C HIS A 33 -1.48 3.01 -4.11
N CYS A 34 -2.63 3.66 -4.27
CA CYS A 34 -3.81 3.44 -3.45
C CYS A 34 -5.02 3.17 -4.34
N SER A 35 -6.01 2.47 -3.79
CA SER A 35 -7.22 2.06 -4.47
C SER A 35 -8.47 2.56 -3.74
N SER A 36 -9.50 2.92 -4.51
CA SER A 36 -10.86 3.00 -3.97
C SER A 36 -11.40 1.59 -3.70
N ALA A 37 -12.54 1.50 -2.98
CA ALA A 37 -13.18 0.22 -2.72
C ALA A 37 -13.56 -0.53 -4.02
N GLU A 38 -14.00 0.19 -5.05
CA GLU A 38 -14.41 -0.38 -6.36
C GLU A 38 -13.23 -0.92 -7.16
N GLN A 39 -12.01 -0.45 -6.86
CA GLN A 39 -10.78 -0.88 -7.55
C GLN A 39 -10.11 -2.08 -6.88
N LEU A 40 -10.50 -2.44 -5.66
CA LEU A 40 -9.86 -3.51 -4.90
C LEU A 40 -9.90 -4.86 -5.61
N GLU A 41 -11.02 -5.20 -6.26
CA GLU A 41 -11.19 -6.48 -6.93
C GLU A 41 -10.10 -6.71 -8.00
N GLY A 42 -9.93 -5.76 -8.94
CA GLY A 42 -8.92 -5.87 -9.99
C GLY A 42 -7.46 -5.65 -9.55
N VAL A 43 -7.22 -5.25 -8.29
CA VAL A 43 -5.86 -5.12 -7.72
C VAL A 43 -5.44 -6.39 -6.96
N LEU A 44 -6.40 -7.19 -6.48
CA LEU A 44 -6.15 -8.40 -5.68
C LEU A 44 -6.07 -9.69 -6.50
N GLU A 45 -6.35 -9.64 -7.81
CA GLU A 45 -6.20 -10.77 -8.76
C GLU A 45 -4.73 -11.06 -9.11
#